data_AF-A0A497M831-F1
#
_entry.id   AF-A0A497M831-F1
#
_cell.length_a   1.000
_cell.length_b   1.000
_cell.length_c   1.000
_cell.angle_alpha   90.00
_cell.angle_beta   90.00
_cell.angle_gamma   90.00
#
_symmetry.space_group_name_H-M   'P 1'
#
loop_
_entity.id
_entity.type
_entity.pdbx_description
1 polymer ?
#
loop_
_entity_poly.entity_id
_entity_poly.type
_entity_poly.pdbx_seq_one_letter_code
_entity_poly.pdbx_strand_id
1 'polypeptide(L)'
;MEIAVLYSDPYGERFVGNLVNFYGFCTACEPYEQKLYCDFCRYLYGSYAENIEAVYKVEKPTAVMVDEPERLLPEVPSCDLVVAIALHPDLMLSLPEVLASKGVKALITPVEDPAWLSPGLRRQLERICTELGLEYAAPKPFCSLDVGSHEVINGFIRL
;
A
#
# COMPACT_ATOMS: atom_id res chain seq x y z
N MET A 1 -4.97 -12.57 8.64
CA MET A 1 -5.29 -11.41 7.81
C MET A 1 -4.35 -11.43 6.63
N GLU A 2 -4.92 -11.32 5.44
CA GLU A 2 -4.25 -11.42 4.15
C GLU A 2 -4.17 -10.04 3.49
N ILE A 3 -2.99 -9.66 3.02
CA ILE A 3 -2.69 -8.31 2.52
C ILE A 3 -2.11 -8.40 1.11
N ALA A 4 -2.50 -7.49 0.23
CA ALA A 4 -1.79 -7.24 -1.01
C ALA A 4 -1.25 -5.80 -1.06
N VAL A 5 -0.09 -5.61 -1.69
CA VAL A 5 0.54 -4.29 -1.86
C VAL A 5 0.70 -3.98 -3.34
N LEU A 6 0.14 -2.85 -3.78
CA LEU A 6 0.29 -2.33 -5.13
C LEU A 6 1.07 -1.02 -5.04
N TYR A 7 2.15 -0.88 -5.80
CA TYR A 7 2.94 0.35 -5.77
C TYR A 7 3.59 0.70 -7.11
N SER A 8 3.89 1.99 -7.31
CA SER A 8 4.57 2.47 -8.52
C SER A 8 5.86 3.26 -8.25
N ASP A 9 6.27 3.42 -6.98
CA ASP A 9 7.44 4.23 -6.62
C ASP A 9 8.43 3.50 -5.68
N PRO A 10 9.63 4.06 -5.45
CA PRO A 10 10.59 3.48 -4.51
C PRO A 10 10.12 3.49 -3.04
N TYR A 11 9.11 4.28 -2.67
CA TYR A 11 8.56 4.24 -1.32
C TYR A 11 7.81 2.93 -1.08
N GLY A 12 7.04 2.46 -2.08
CA GLY A 12 6.41 1.14 -2.03
C GLY A 12 7.40 0.01 -1.80
N GLU A 13 8.56 0.04 -2.46
CA GLU A 13 9.63 -0.94 -2.23
C GLU A 13 10.14 -0.93 -0.79
N ARG A 14 10.31 0.27 -0.21
CA ARG A 14 10.71 0.42 1.20
C ARG A 14 9.61 -0.04 2.15
N PHE A 15 8.35 0.22 1.82
CA PHE A 15 7.20 -0.21 2.60
C PHE A 15 7.16 -1.74 2.69
N VAL A 16 7.22 -2.44 1.55
CA VAL A 16 7.27 -3.91 1.52
C VAL A 16 8.53 -4.42 2.23
N GLY A 17 9.69 -3.78 2.00
CA GLY A 17 10.93 -4.12 2.69
C GLY A 17 10.82 -4.03 4.21
N ASN A 18 10.10 -3.03 4.74
CA ASN A 18 9.84 -2.89 6.17
C ASN A 18 8.94 -4.00 6.71
N LEU A 19 7.90 -4.41 5.96
CA LEU A 19 6.98 -5.48 6.36
C LEU A 19 7.67 -6.85 6.36
N VAL A 20 8.38 -7.18 5.28
CA VAL A 20 9.07 -8.46 5.12
C VAL A 20 10.33 -8.52 6.00
N ASN A 21 10.95 -7.36 6.25
CA ASN A 21 12.16 -7.20 7.08
C ASN A 21 13.31 -8.14 6.66
N PHE A 22 13.46 -8.41 5.36
CA PHE A 22 14.45 -9.38 4.88
C PHE A 22 15.89 -8.90 5.07
N TYR A 23 16.83 -9.84 5.20
CA TYR A 23 18.24 -9.50 5.30
C TYR A 23 18.72 -8.77 4.03
N GLY A 24 18.96 -7.47 4.15
CA GLY A 24 19.52 -6.68 3.05
C GLY A 24 18.88 -5.31 2.90
N PHE A 25 17.58 -5.22 3.20
CA PHE A 25 16.78 -4.06 2.80
C PHE A 25 17.09 -2.77 3.60
N CYS A 26 17.45 -2.88 4.88
CA CYS A 26 17.75 -1.73 5.73
C CYS A 26 19.09 -1.08 5.35
N THR A 27 19.08 0.23 5.10
CA THR A 27 20.24 1.02 4.69
C THR A 27 20.67 2.06 5.72
N ALA A 28 20.22 1.95 6.97
CA ALA A 28 20.40 3.00 7.99
C ALA A 28 21.86 3.14 8.49
N CYS A 29 22.57 2.03 8.65
CA CYS A 29 23.89 2.02 9.28
C CYS A 29 25.07 2.26 8.32
N GLU A 30 24.89 2.18 6.99
CA GLU A 30 25.87 2.61 5.96
C GLU A 30 25.35 2.39 4.51
N PRO A 31 25.88 3.10 3.49
CA PRO A 31 25.59 2.84 2.08
C PRO A 31 26.38 1.62 1.58
N TYR A 32 25.69 0.47 1.56
CA TYR A 32 25.85 -0.69 0.68
C TYR A 32 27.25 -1.32 0.48
N GLU A 33 27.43 -2.52 1.03
CA GLU A 33 27.70 -3.78 0.28
C GLU A 33 28.15 -4.91 1.23
N GLN A 34 28.70 -4.56 2.39
CA GLN A 34 29.32 -5.57 3.26
C GLN A 34 28.59 -5.79 4.58
N LYS A 35 27.70 -4.86 5.01
CA LYS A 35 27.01 -4.90 6.32
C LYS A 35 27.95 -5.26 7.49
N LEU A 36 29.21 -4.89 7.38
CA LEU A 36 30.29 -5.37 8.24
C LEU A 36 30.10 -4.92 9.71
N TYR A 37 29.37 -3.81 9.89
CA TYR A 37 29.03 -3.20 11.18
C TYR A 37 27.52 -3.24 11.47
N CYS A 38 26.76 -4.14 10.84
CA CYS A 38 25.32 -4.28 11.12
C CYS A 38 25.11 -5.04 12.44
N ASP A 39 24.60 -4.36 13.46
CA ASP A 39 24.24 -4.98 14.75
C ASP A 39 22.88 -5.71 14.73
N PHE A 40 22.31 -5.96 13.54
CA PHE A 40 21.03 -6.66 13.37
C PHE A 40 19.87 -6.08 14.21
N CYS A 41 19.87 -4.77 14.48
CA CYS A 41 18.90 -4.11 15.35
C CYS A 41 17.42 -4.31 14.95
N ARG A 42 17.18 -4.64 13.67
CA ARG A 42 15.84 -4.93 13.14
C ARG A 42 15.39 -6.37 13.27
N TYR A 43 16.26 -7.31 13.65
CA TYR A 43 15.92 -8.72 13.77
C TYR A 43 14.76 -8.96 14.76
N LEU A 44 14.66 -8.12 15.79
CA LEU A 44 13.62 -8.20 16.82
C LEU A 44 12.22 -7.79 16.33
N TYR A 45 12.09 -7.10 15.19
CA TYR A 45 10.78 -6.66 14.67
C TYR A 45 10.02 -7.77 13.92
N GLY A 46 10.62 -8.94 13.71
CA GLY A 46 9.96 -10.05 13.00
C GLY A 46 9.75 -9.78 11.50
N SER A 47 8.83 -10.52 10.89
CA SER A 47 8.47 -10.42 9.48
C SER A 47 6.98 -10.69 9.31
N TYR A 48 6.33 -9.93 8.45
CA TYR A 48 4.92 -10.10 8.08
C TYR A 48 4.76 -10.75 6.70
N ALA A 49 5.80 -11.42 6.19
CA ALA A 49 5.76 -12.06 4.89
C ALA A 49 4.63 -13.10 4.77
N GLU A 50 4.29 -13.79 5.87
CA GLU A 50 3.18 -14.75 5.92
C GLU A 50 1.79 -14.11 5.80
N ASN A 51 1.68 -12.79 5.98
CA ASN A 51 0.43 -12.04 5.80
C ASN A 51 0.30 -11.44 4.40
N ILE A 52 1.33 -11.51 3.56
CA ILE A 52 1.36 -10.85 2.24
C ILE A 52 1.07 -11.88 1.16
N GLU A 53 -0.13 -11.78 0.56
CA GLU A 53 -0.54 -12.64 -0.55
C GLU A 53 0.07 -12.23 -1.88
N ALA A 54 0.22 -10.92 -2.10
CA ALA A 54 0.81 -10.43 -3.32
C ALA A 54 1.48 -9.06 -3.16
N VAL A 55 2.53 -8.86 -3.96
CA VAL A 55 3.20 -7.58 -4.12
C VAL A 55 3.31 -7.30 -5.61
N TYR A 56 2.69 -6.21 -6.06
CA TYR A 56 2.73 -5.78 -7.44
C TYR A 56 3.42 -4.42 -7.57
N LYS A 57 4.51 -4.41 -8.32
CA LYS A 57 5.06 -3.18 -8.89
C LYS A 57 4.26 -2.86 -10.15
N VAL A 58 3.37 -1.89 -10.05
CA VAL A 58 2.49 -1.45 -11.13
C VAL A 58 3.20 -0.38 -11.93
N GLU A 59 3.32 -0.57 -13.25
CA GLU A 59 3.87 0.44 -14.12
C GLU A 59 2.99 1.68 -14.14
N LYS A 60 3.60 2.86 -13.97
CA LYS A 60 2.87 4.13 -13.97
C LYS A 60 2.69 4.59 -15.42
N PRO A 61 1.44 4.74 -15.92
CA PRO A 61 1.21 5.33 -17.22
C PRO A 61 1.80 6.74 -17.30
N THR A 62 2.31 7.08 -18.48
CA THR A 62 2.86 8.42 -18.77
C THR A 62 1.78 9.41 -19.21
N ALA A 63 0.62 8.91 -19.66
CA ALA A 63 -0.51 9.73 -20.04
C ALA A 63 -1.14 10.39 -18.81
N VAL A 64 -1.59 11.64 -18.96
CA VAL A 64 -2.30 12.37 -17.90
C VAL A 64 -3.69 11.79 -17.64
N MET A 65 -4.31 11.24 -18.68
CA MET A 65 -5.59 10.57 -18.64
C MET A 65 -5.43 9.19 -19.28
N VAL A 66 -5.86 8.16 -18.57
CA VAL A 66 -5.76 6.77 -18.97
C VAL A 66 -7.14 6.30 -19.41
N ASP A 67 -7.21 5.69 -20.60
CA ASP A 67 -8.41 5.01 -21.07
C ASP A 67 -8.46 3.60 -20.46
N GLU A 68 -9.62 3.17 -20.01
CA GLU A 68 -9.86 1.86 -19.34
C GLU A 68 -8.79 1.51 -18.26
N PRO A 69 -8.60 2.37 -17.23
CA PRO A 69 -7.52 2.22 -16.24
C PRO A 69 -7.55 0.89 -15.48
N GLU A 70 -8.72 0.27 -15.32
CA GLU A 70 -8.91 -1.03 -14.70
C GLU A 70 -8.16 -2.16 -15.42
N ARG A 71 -7.90 -2.02 -16.73
CA ARG A 71 -7.11 -3.00 -17.51
C ARG A 71 -5.62 -2.95 -17.21
N LEU A 72 -5.14 -1.85 -16.63
CA LEU A 72 -3.75 -1.67 -16.24
C LEU A 72 -3.49 -2.08 -14.79
N LEU A 73 -4.54 -2.38 -14.02
CA LEU A 73 -4.41 -2.95 -12.68
C LEU A 73 -3.99 -4.42 -12.78
N PRO A 74 -3.13 -4.90 -11.87
CA PRO A 74 -2.83 -6.33 -11.79
C PRO A 74 -4.08 -7.11 -11.35
N GLU A 75 -4.08 -8.41 -11.60
CA GLU A 75 -5.12 -9.28 -11.06
C GLU A 75 -4.94 -9.44 -9.55
N VAL A 76 -5.65 -8.60 -8.78
CA VAL A 76 -5.58 -8.60 -7.31
C VAL A 76 -6.18 -9.91 -6.77
N PRO A 77 -5.46 -10.63 -5.88
CA PRO A 77 -6.00 -11.83 -5.25
C PRO A 77 -7.14 -11.49 -4.29
N SER A 78 -7.95 -12.50 -3.93
CA SER A 78 -8.82 -12.39 -2.77
C SER A 78 -7.94 -12.20 -1.53
N CYS A 79 -8.16 -11.12 -0.78
CA CYS A 79 -7.44 -10.81 0.45
C CYS A 79 -8.30 -9.88 1.33
N ASP A 80 -7.90 -9.60 2.56
CA ASP A 80 -8.65 -8.73 3.46
C ASP A 80 -8.42 -7.23 3.16
N LEU A 81 -7.17 -6.86 2.86
CA LEU A 81 -6.75 -5.47 2.78
C LEU A 81 -5.73 -5.23 1.67
N VAL A 82 -5.87 -4.12 0.96
CA VAL A 82 -4.90 -3.66 -0.04
C VAL A 82 -4.25 -2.36 0.40
N VAL A 83 -2.92 -2.29 0.31
CA VAL A 83 -2.16 -1.05 0.44
C VAL A 83 -1.75 -0.58 -0.95
N ALA A 84 -2.23 0.59 -1.38
CA ALA A 84 -1.93 1.17 -2.68
C ALA A 84 -1.07 2.44 -2.56
N ILE A 85 0.10 2.43 -3.18
CA ILE A 85 1.13 3.47 -2.98
C ILE A 85 1.54 4.08 -4.32
N ALA A 86 1.33 5.40 -4.44
CA ALA A 86 1.83 6.22 -5.55
C ALA A 86 1.41 5.76 -6.97
N LEU A 87 0.31 5.00 -7.08
CA LEU A 87 -0.28 4.65 -8.37
C LEU A 87 -0.76 5.91 -9.10
N HIS A 88 -0.95 5.80 -10.41
CA HIS A 88 -1.54 6.88 -11.20
C HIS A 88 -2.97 7.20 -10.71
N PRO A 89 -3.40 8.49 -10.70
CA PRO A 89 -4.73 8.89 -10.26
C PRO A 89 -5.90 8.09 -10.85
N ASP A 90 -5.88 7.82 -12.16
CA ASP A 90 -6.96 7.06 -12.81
C ASP A 90 -6.99 5.58 -12.41
N LEU A 91 -5.81 4.98 -12.18
CA LEU A 91 -5.74 3.63 -11.60
C LEU A 91 -6.25 3.64 -10.16
N MET A 92 -5.93 4.67 -9.37
CA MET A 92 -6.48 4.79 -8.01
C MET A 92 -8.00 4.91 -8.01
N LEU A 93 -8.60 5.66 -8.95
CA LEU A 93 -10.05 5.84 -9.01
C LEU A 93 -10.79 4.57 -9.45
N SER A 94 -10.18 3.73 -10.27
CA SER A 94 -10.77 2.44 -10.70
C SER A 94 -10.51 1.30 -9.71
N LEU A 95 -9.45 1.39 -8.90
CA LEU A 95 -9.05 0.35 -7.97
C LEU A 95 -10.17 -0.10 -7.00
N PRO A 96 -10.93 0.79 -6.31
CA PRO A 96 -11.96 0.37 -5.37
C PRO A 96 -13.01 -0.59 -5.95
N GLU A 97 -13.44 -0.40 -7.20
CA GLU A 97 -14.42 -1.28 -7.84
C GLU A 97 -13.82 -2.69 -8.08
N VAL A 98 -12.57 -2.75 -8.53
CA VAL A 98 -11.83 -4.01 -8.69
C VAL A 98 -11.72 -4.72 -7.34
N LEU A 99 -11.35 -4.00 -6.28
CA LEU A 99 -11.21 -4.55 -4.92
C LEU A 99 -12.54 -5.11 -4.39
N ALA A 100 -13.62 -4.33 -4.50
CA ALA A 100 -14.94 -4.76 -4.07
C ALA A 100 -15.41 -6.02 -4.83
N SER A 101 -15.15 -6.10 -6.14
CA SER A 101 -15.50 -7.28 -6.95
C SER A 101 -14.77 -8.57 -6.53
N LYS A 102 -13.62 -8.43 -5.86
CA LYS A 102 -12.80 -9.54 -5.32
C LYS A 102 -13.06 -9.83 -3.84
N GLY A 103 -13.99 -9.11 -3.21
CA GLY A 103 -14.33 -9.29 -1.80
C GLY A 103 -13.31 -8.68 -0.81
N VAL A 104 -12.41 -7.82 -1.29
CA VAL A 104 -11.49 -7.06 -0.43
C VAL A 104 -12.30 -6.09 0.43
N LYS A 105 -11.91 -5.94 1.70
CA LYS A 105 -12.68 -5.19 2.71
C LYS A 105 -12.10 -3.82 3.03
N ALA A 106 -10.81 -3.61 2.78
CA ALA A 106 -10.13 -2.38 3.12
C ALA A 106 -9.10 -1.92 2.08
N LEU A 107 -8.97 -0.62 1.92
CA LEU A 107 -7.95 0.05 1.11
C LEU A 107 -7.21 1.10 1.97
N ILE A 108 -5.89 0.99 2.04
CA ILE A 108 -5.02 2.01 2.64
C ILE A 108 -4.20 2.68 1.54
N THR A 109 -4.19 4.02 1.53
CA THR A 109 -3.50 4.85 0.54
C THR A 109 -2.54 5.84 1.24
N PRO A 110 -1.30 5.44 1.54
CA PRO A 110 -0.33 6.26 2.28
C PRO A 110 0.10 7.53 1.53
N VAL A 111 -0.09 8.72 2.11
CA VAL A 111 0.29 9.97 1.44
C VAL A 111 1.64 10.46 1.93
N GLU A 112 2.70 10.03 1.26
CA GLU A 112 4.07 10.48 1.56
C GLU A 112 4.45 11.74 0.77
N ASP A 113 4.00 11.84 -0.48
CA ASP A 113 4.14 13.04 -1.31
C ASP A 113 2.73 13.56 -1.69
N PRO A 114 2.34 14.77 -1.24
CA PRO A 114 1.05 15.35 -1.62
C PRO A 114 0.90 15.58 -3.13
N ALA A 115 1.99 15.58 -3.91
CA ALA A 115 1.93 15.76 -5.35
C ALA A 115 1.20 14.61 -6.06
N TRP A 116 1.17 13.41 -5.49
CA TRP A 116 0.51 12.25 -6.13
C TRP A 116 -0.95 12.07 -5.71
N LEU A 117 -1.29 12.34 -4.44
CA LEU A 117 -2.66 12.24 -3.93
C LEU A 117 -3.20 13.62 -3.52
N SER A 118 -3.83 14.29 -4.48
CA SER A 118 -4.46 15.59 -4.24
C SER A 118 -5.65 15.48 -3.24
N PRO A 119 -6.00 16.56 -2.51
CA PRO A 119 -7.17 16.56 -1.63
C PRO A 119 -8.50 16.28 -2.35
N GLY A 120 -8.59 16.59 -3.65
CA GLY A 120 -9.75 16.26 -4.48
C GLY A 120 -9.84 14.75 -4.70
N LEU A 121 -8.76 14.16 -5.19
CA LEU A 121 -8.66 12.71 -5.43
C LEU A 121 -8.91 11.90 -4.16
N ARG A 122 -8.33 12.32 -3.01
CA ARG A 122 -8.56 11.66 -1.72
C ARG A 122 -10.05 11.61 -1.35
N ARG A 123 -10.76 12.74 -1.49
CA ARG A 123 -12.20 12.81 -1.19
C ARG A 123 -13.04 11.97 -2.15
N GLN A 124 -12.64 11.89 -3.41
CA GLN A 124 -13.30 11.01 -4.38
C GLN A 124 -13.14 9.54 -3.99
N LEU A 125 -11.91 9.11 -3.64
CA LEU A 125 -11.65 7.74 -3.19
C LEU A 125 -12.43 7.40 -1.92
N GLU A 126 -12.46 8.30 -0.93
CA GLU A 126 -13.21 8.11 0.31
C GLU A 126 -14.71 7.91 0.04
N ARG A 127 -15.29 8.71 -0.86
CA ARG A 127 -16.69 8.56 -1.29
C ARG A 127 -16.92 7.22 -1.98
N ILE A 128 -16.09 6.87 -2.97
CA ILE A 128 -16.22 5.62 -3.73
C ILE A 128 -16.09 4.41 -2.80
N CYS A 129 -15.10 4.39 -1.91
CA CYS A 129 -14.92 3.29 -0.96
C CYS A 129 -16.12 3.16 -0.02
N THR A 130 -16.64 4.29 0.49
CA THR A 130 -17.84 4.29 1.34
C THR A 130 -19.06 3.73 0.61
N GLU A 131 -19.28 4.12 -0.64
CA GLU A 131 -20.38 3.63 -1.49
C GLU A 131 -20.27 2.12 -1.76
N LEU A 132 -19.05 1.60 -1.88
CA LEU A 132 -18.74 0.19 -2.10
C LEU A 132 -18.64 -0.65 -0.82
N GLY A 133 -18.75 -0.03 0.37
CA GLY A 133 -18.58 -0.71 1.66
C GLY A 133 -17.14 -1.10 2.00
N LEU A 134 -16.15 -0.47 1.36
CA LEU A 134 -14.73 -0.62 1.66
C LEU A 134 -14.32 0.31 2.80
N GLU A 135 -13.63 -0.22 3.81
CA GLU A 135 -12.91 0.62 4.77
C GLU A 135 -11.78 1.36 4.06
N TYR A 136 -11.62 2.65 4.36
CA TYR A 136 -10.64 3.48 3.65
C TYR A 136 -9.85 4.36 4.61
N ALA A 137 -8.53 4.33 4.48
CA ALA A 137 -7.65 5.26 5.17
C ALA A 137 -6.60 5.83 4.22
N ALA A 138 -6.34 7.14 4.33
CA ALA A 138 -5.26 7.81 3.62
C ALA A 138 -4.36 8.56 4.63
N PRO A 139 -3.54 7.83 5.43
CA PRO A 139 -2.69 8.42 6.45
C PRO A 139 -1.63 9.32 5.82
N LYS A 140 -1.25 10.39 6.53
CA LYS A 140 -0.26 11.37 6.06
C LYS A 140 0.56 11.87 7.25
N PRO A 141 1.79 11.38 7.47
CA PRO A 141 2.49 10.27 6.79
C PRO A 141 1.87 8.90 7.14
N PHE A 142 2.37 7.78 6.58
CA PHE A 142 1.84 6.45 6.90
C PHE A 142 1.78 6.16 8.41
N CYS A 143 2.82 6.55 9.14
CA CYS A 143 2.91 6.35 10.59
C CYS A 143 1.86 7.14 11.39
N SER A 144 1.03 7.98 10.76
CA SER A 144 -0.12 8.62 11.39
C SER A 144 -1.37 7.75 11.38
N LEU A 145 -1.30 6.53 10.83
CA LEU A 145 -2.39 5.57 10.86
C LEU A 145 -2.61 5.11 12.30
N ASP A 146 -3.82 5.30 12.82
CA ASP A 146 -4.17 4.99 14.20
C ASP A 146 -5.53 4.29 14.28
N VAL A 147 -5.79 3.62 15.40
CA VAL A 147 -6.99 2.83 15.65
C VAL A 147 -8.22 3.74 15.56
N GLY A 148 -9.18 3.33 14.73
CA GLY A 148 -10.42 4.07 14.50
C GLY A 148 -11.64 3.17 14.48
N SER A 149 -12.65 3.55 13.68
CA SER A 149 -13.90 2.81 13.51
C SER A 149 -13.83 1.64 12.52
N HIS A 150 -12.69 1.46 11.85
CA HIS A 150 -12.49 0.49 10.77
C HIS A 150 -11.88 -0.81 11.32
N GLU A 151 -12.63 -1.89 11.34
CA GLU A 151 -12.25 -3.16 11.98
C GLU A 151 -11.06 -3.82 11.28
N VAL A 152 -11.08 -3.88 9.94
CA VAL A 152 -10.02 -4.50 9.13
C VAL A 152 -8.75 -3.68 9.18
N ILE A 153 -8.87 -2.35 9.05
CA ILE A 153 -7.72 -1.44 9.19
C ILE A 153 -7.13 -1.51 10.61
N ASN A 154 -7.96 -1.62 11.65
CA ASN A 154 -7.49 -1.84 13.01
C ASN A 154 -6.75 -3.17 13.17
N GLY A 155 -7.16 -4.20 12.42
CA GLY A 155 -6.44 -5.47 12.32
C GLY A 155 -5.03 -5.28 11.77
N PHE A 156 -4.88 -4.47 10.72
CA PHE A 156 -3.57 -4.14 10.15
C PHE A 156 -2.65 -3.39 11.09
N ILE A 157 -3.17 -2.45 11.88
CA ILE A 157 -2.36 -1.70 12.87
C ILE A 157 -1.81 -2.61 13.98
N ARG A 158 -2.47 -3.75 14.24
CA ARG A 158 -2.13 -4.69 15.31
C ARG A 158 -1.27 -5.86 14.85
N LEU A 159 -0.96 -5.96 13.56
CA LEU A 159 0.12 -6.83 13.08
C LEU A 159 1.44 -6.31 13.66
#